data_AF-A0A1S2L9S0-F1
#
_entry.id   AF-A0A1S2L9S0-F1
#
_cell.length_a   1.000
_cell.length_b   1.000
_cell.length_c   1.000
_cell.angle_alpha   90.00
_cell.angle_beta   90.00
_cell.angle_gamma   90.00
#
_symmetry.space_group_name_H-M   'P 1'
#
loop_
_entity.id
_entity.type
_entity.pdbx_description
1 polymer ?
#
loop_
_entity_poly.entity_id
_entity_poly.type
_entity_poly.pdbx_seq_one_letter_code
_entity_poly.pdbx_strand_id
1 'polypeptide(L)'
;MLELLNKIDQINSDILTHLKKGLPKEEADKDDYIEALNRFLGIREELIKVVKKAQTDHEKQLGEKIIKDNELINELLSQKSQQLKREINQFNIKKKNNQQYDNPYQDTTTDGIFIDKKN
;
A
#
# COMPACT_ATOMS: atom_id res chain seq x y z
N MET A 1 19.72 14.37 -23.08
CA MET A 1 18.29 13.98 -23.05
C MET A 1 18.17 12.47 -22.91
N LEU A 2 18.77 11.69 -23.81
CA LEU A 2 18.88 10.23 -23.65
C LEU A 2 19.31 9.74 -22.24
N GLU A 3 20.36 10.33 -21.64
CA GLU A 3 20.79 9.95 -20.28
C GLU A 3 19.70 10.15 -19.22
N LEU A 4 18.88 11.19 -19.35
CA LEU A 4 17.78 11.46 -18.43
C LEU A 4 16.69 10.40 -18.58
N LEU A 5 16.34 10.01 -19.81
CA LEU A 5 15.38 8.94 -20.06
C LEU A 5 15.88 7.60 -19.51
N ASN A 6 17.17 7.28 -19.69
CA ASN A 6 17.77 6.07 -19.12
C ASN A 6 17.68 6.07 -17.59
N LYS A 7 17.90 7.21 -16.93
CA LYS A 7 17.73 7.32 -15.47
C LYS A 7 16.28 7.08 -15.04
N ILE A 8 15.31 7.64 -15.76
CA ILE A 8 13.88 7.41 -15.50
C ILE A 8 13.53 5.93 -15.70
N ASP A 9 14.05 5.30 -16.76
CA ASP A 9 13.84 3.89 -17.05
C ASP A 9 14.41 2.97 -15.96
N GLN A 10 15.60 3.30 -15.46
CA GLN A 10 16.21 2.60 -14.33
C GLN A 10 15.36 2.73 -13.07
N ILE A 11 14.93 3.94 -12.71
CA ILE A 11 14.07 4.15 -11.53
C ILE A 11 12.72 3.45 -11.68
N ASN A 12 12.13 3.43 -12.87
CA ASN A 12 10.92 2.64 -13.14
C ASN A 12 11.16 1.14 -12.91
N SER A 13 12.30 0.62 -13.37
CA SER A 13 12.69 -0.78 -13.16
C SER A 13 12.88 -1.10 -11.67
N ASP A 14 13.47 -0.18 -10.90
CA ASP A 14 13.66 -0.31 -9.46
C ASP A 14 12.32 -0.30 -8.72
N ILE A 15 11.41 0.62 -9.07
CA ILE A 15 10.05 0.66 -8.53
C ILE A 15 9.30 -0.63 -8.84
N LEU A 16 9.32 -1.10 -10.08
CA LEU A 16 8.66 -2.34 -10.47
C LEU A 16 9.22 -3.54 -9.70
N THR A 17 10.54 -3.61 -9.53
CA THR A 17 11.20 -4.65 -8.74
C THR A 17 10.74 -4.60 -7.28
N HIS A 18 10.69 -3.39 -6.70
CA HIS A 18 10.23 -3.19 -5.33
C HIS A 18 8.76 -3.60 -5.16
N LEU A 19 7.87 -3.18 -6.07
CA LEU A 19 6.44 -3.50 -6.05
C LEU A 19 6.17 -5.00 -6.22
N LYS A 20 6.98 -5.70 -7.02
CA LYS A 20 6.88 -7.15 -7.24
C LYS A 20 7.32 -7.99 -6.04
N LYS A 21 8.22 -7.48 -5.18
CA LYS A 21 8.58 -8.17 -3.93
C LYS A 21 7.37 -8.37 -3.00
N GLY A 22 6.37 -7.50 -3.11
CA GLY A 22 5.18 -7.53 -2.27
C GLY A 22 5.35 -6.82 -0.94
N LEU A 23 4.24 -6.63 -0.23
CA LEU A 23 4.25 -5.99 1.08
C LEU A 23 4.87 -6.93 2.12
N PRO A 24 5.82 -6.45 2.95
CA PRO A 24 6.32 -7.20 4.09
C PRO A 24 5.21 -7.57 5.08
N LYS A 25 5.45 -8.60 5.89
CA LYS A 25 4.49 -9.04 6.91
C LYS A 25 4.59 -8.23 8.20
N GLU A 26 5.82 -7.93 8.63
CA GLU A 26 6.11 -7.15 9.82
C GLU A 26 5.84 -5.67 9.59
N GLU A 27 5.22 -4.99 10.56
CA GLU A 27 4.83 -3.58 10.41
C GLU A 27 6.05 -2.65 10.26
N ALA A 28 7.15 -2.89 10.99
CA ALA A 28 8.37 -2.10 10.84
C ALA A 28 8.96 -2.18 9.42
N ASP A 29 8.96 -3.38 8.84
CA ASP A 29 9.45 -3.60 7.47
C ASP A 29 8.51 -2.96 6.43
N LYS A 30 7.20 -2.85 6.72
CA LYS A 30 6.23 -2.16 5.84
C LYS A 30 6.52 -0.66 5.77
N ASP A 31 6.86 -0.03 6.89
CA ASP A 31 7.22 1.39 6.92
C ASP A 31 8.48 1.65 6.06
N ASP A 32 9.53 0.84 6.25
CA ASP A 32 10.75 0.92 5.44
C ASP A 32 10.48 0.69 3.95
N TYR A 33 9.60 -0.27 3.64
CA TYR A 33 9.16 -0.55 2.28
C TYR A 33 8.45 0.66 1.65
N ILE A 34 7.54 1.31 2.39
CA ILE A 34 6.80 2.49 1.92
C ILE A 34 7.75 3.68 1.76
N GLU A 35 8.69 3.86 2.68
CA GLU A 35 9.66 4.94 2.62
C GLU A 35 10.59 4.80 1.40
N ALA A 36 11.08 3.58 1.12
CA ALA A 36 11.88 3.30 -0.07
C ALA A 36 11.10 3.59 -1.36
N LEU A 37 9.83 3.16 -1.42
CA LEU A 37 8.96 3.43 -2.56
C LEU A 37 8.74 4.93 -2.76
N ASN A 38 8.50 5.69 -1.68
CA ASN A 38 8.35 7.16 -1.74
C ASN A 38 9.64 7.84 -2.22
N ARG A 39 10.81 7.37 -1.79
CA ARG A 39 12.10 7.88 -2.28
C ARG A 39 12.24 7.70 -3.79
N PHE A 40 11.93 6.51 -4.31
CA PHE A 40 11.98 6.26 -5.76
C PHE A 40 11.00 7.14 -6.54
N LEU A 41 9.76 7.27 -6.04
CA LEU A 41 8.74 8.12 -6.67
C LEU A 41 9.15 9.60 -6.68
N GLY A 42 9.72 10.10 -5.58
CA GLY A 42 10.23 11.47 -5.50
C GLY A 42 11.37 11.74 -6.47
N ILE A 43 12.36 10.82 -6.56
CA ILE A 43 13.44 10.93 -7.54
C ILE A 43 12.87 10.95 -8.96
N ARG A 44 11.92 10.06 -9.26
CA ARG A 44 11.27 10.00 -10.58
C ARG A 44 10.55 11.30 -10.93
N GLU A 45 9.83 11.89 -9.97
CA GLU A 45 9.10 13.14 -10.17
C GLU A 45 10.05 14.28 -10.59
N GLU A 46 11.16 14.43 -9.88
CA GLU A 46 12.17 15.45 -10.21
C GLU A 46 12.80 15.24 -11.59
N LEU A 47 13.07 13.99 -11.96
CA LEU A 47 13.57 13.67 -13.30
C LEU A 47 12.55 13.99 -14.40
N ILE A 48 11.26 13.69 -14.18
CA ILE A 48 10.19 13.96 -15.16
C ILE A 48 10.01 15.46 -15.39
N LYS A 49 10.12 16.30 -14.35
CA LYS A 49 9.95 17.77 -14.47
C LYS A 49 10.91 18.40 -15.47
N VAL A 50 12.08 17.81 -15.67
CA VAL A 50 13.12 18.34 -16.57
C VAL A 50 13.15 17.66 -17.95
N VAL A 51 12.24 16.71 -18.22
CA VAL A 51 12.12 16.05 -19.51
C VAL A 51 11.66 17.03 -20.58
N LYS A 52 12.38 17.05 -21.71
CA LYS A 52 12.00 17.79 -22.92
C LYS A 52 11.51 16.82 -23.99
N LYS A 53 10.88 17.35 -25.03
CA LYS A 53 10.40 16.55 -26.17
C LYS A 53 11.55 15.73 -26.78
N ALA A 54 11.32 14.42 -26.94
CA ALA A 54 12.27 13.51 -27.59
C ALA A 54 12.57 13.96 -29.02
N GLN A 55 13.85 13.91 -29.40
CA GLN A 55 14.33 14.39 -30.71
C GLN A 55 14.77 13.27 -31.64
N THR A 56 15.13 12.11 -31.08
CA THR A 56 15.60 10.94 -31.85
C THR A 56 14.61 9.77 -31.73
N ASP A 57 14.65 8.84 -32.69
CA ASP A 57 13.77 7.67 -32.65
C ASP A 57 14.08 6.75 -31.46
N HIS A 58 15.36 6.66 -31.06
CA HIS A 58 15.77 5.92 -29.87
C HIS A 58 15.14 6.52 -28.59
N GLU A 59 15.14 7.85 -28.45
CA GLU A 59 14.49 8.52 -27.32
C GLU A 59 12.96 8.34 -27.33
N LYS A 60 12.33 8.29 -28.50
CA LYS A 60 10.88 8.00 -28.61
C LYS A 60 10.56 6.59 -28.15
N GLN A 61 11.31 5.59 -28.63
CA GLN A 61 11.13 4.19 -28.23
C GLN A 61 11.30 4.00 -26.72
N LEU A 62 12.32 4.62 -26.14
CA LEU A 62 12.54 4.60 -24.70
C LEU A 62 11.42 5.33 -23.95
N GLY A 63 10.94 6.46 -24.46
CA GLY A 63 9.79 7.17 -23.91
C GLY A 63 8.51 6.32 -23.88
N GLU A 64 8.23 5.58 -24.96
CA GLU A 64 7.09 4.65 -25.01
C GLU A 64 7.22 3.53 -23.98
N LYS A 65 8.42 2.97 -23.79
CA LYS A 65 8.69 1.98 -22.75
C LYS A 65 8.41 2.58 -21.36
N ILE A 66 8.94 3.77 -21.07
CA ILE A 66 8.73 4.46 -19.79
C ILE A 66 7.24 4.70 -19.51
N ILE A 67 6.46 5.05 -20.52
CA ILE A 67 5.00 5.23 -20.39
C ILE A 67 4.31 3.90 -20.04
N LYS A 68 4.63 2.81 -20.73
CA LYS A 68 4.08 1.47 -20.44
C LYS A 68 4.45 1.00 -19.03
N ASP A 69 5.70 1.21 -18.63
CA ASP A 69 6.17 0.86 -17.29
C ASP A 69 5.43 1.69 -16.23
N ASN A 70 5.13 2.96 -16.51
CA ASN A 70 4.34 3.81 -15.60
C ASN A 70 2.89 3.31 -15.44
N GLU A 71 2.25 2.84 -16.51
CA GLU A 71 0.91 2.23 -16.43
C GLU A 71 0.92 1.00 -15.52
N LEU A 72 1.91 0.12 -15.68
CA LEU A 72 2.08 -1.05 -14.84
C LEU A 72 2.38 -0.67 -13.38
N ILE A 73 3.22 0.33 -13.14
CA ILE A 73 3.49 0.85 -11.80
C ILE A 73 2.20 1.35 -11.14
N ASN A 74 1.36 2.10 -11.85
CA ASN A 74 0.09 2.61 -11.32
C ASN A 74 -0.87 1.48 -10.95
N GLU A 75 -0.95 0.44 -11.79
CA GLU A 75 -1.75 -0.75 -11.49
C GLU A 75 -1.28 -1.41 -10.20
N LEU A 76 0.02 -1.70 -10.08
CA LEU A 76 0.59 -2.34 -8.90
C LEU A 76 0.43 -1.49 -7.63
N LEU A 77 0.63 -0.18 -7.72
CA LEU A 77 0.38 0.74 -6.60
C LEU A 77 -1.07 0.69 -6.12
N SER A 78 -2.03 0.70 -7.06
CA SER A 78 -3.45 0.56 -6.75
C SER A 78 -3.73 -0.76 -6.04
N GLN A 79 -3.17 -1.87 -6.53
CA GLN A 79 -3.31 -3.19 -5.90
C GLN A 79 -2.74 -3.19 -4.47
N LYS A 80 -1.54 -2.63 -4.24
CA LYS A 80 -0.94 -2.56 -2.89
C LYS A 80 -1.74 -1.67 -1.95
N SER A 81 -2.24 -0.53 -2.42
CA SER A 81 -3.10 0.35 -1.63
C SER A 81 -4.40 -0.35 -1.21
N GLN A 82 -5.02 -1.10 -2.13
CA GLN A 82 -6.21 -1.91 -1.82
C GLN A 82 -5.90 -3.02 -0.82
N GLN A 83 -4.74 -3.69 -0.94
CA GLN A 83 -4.30 -4.70 0.00
C GLN A 83 -4.17 -4.11 1.42
N LEU A 84 -3.47 -2.99 1.58
CA LEU A 84 -3.31 -2.31 2.88
C LEU A 84 -4.67 -1.91 3.48
N LYS A 85 -5.59 -1.35 2.67
CA LYS A 85 -6.94 -1.00 3.14
C LYS A 85 -7.70 -2.23 3.66
N ARG A 86 -7.58 -3.37 2.97
CA ARG A 86 -8.21 -4.63 3.42
C ARG A 86 -7.60 -5.12 4.73
N GLU A 87 -6.27 -5.06 4.88
CA GLU A 87 -5.57 -5.42 6.13
C GLU A 87 -6.05 -4.58 7.31
N ILE A 88 -6.16 -3.25 7.14
CA ILE A 88 -6.68 -2.34 8.17
C ILE A 88 -8.12 -2.69 8.57
N ASN A 89 -8.98 -2.95 7.58
CA ASN A 89 -10.37 -3.30 7.84
C ASN A 89 -10.49 -4.64 8.59
N GLN A 90 -9.69 -5.64 8.22
CA GLN A 90 -9.66 -6.93 8.91
C GLN A 90 -9.14 -6.80 10.35
N PHE A 91 -8.12 -5.98 10.59
CA PHE A 91 -7.63 -5.68 11.93
C PHE A 91 -8.73 -5.06 12.82
N ASN A 92 -9.47 -4.08 12.28
CA ASN A 92 -10.57 -3.44 12.99
C ASN A 92 -11.72 -4.42 13.32
N ILE A 93 -12.06 -5.32 12.39
CA ILE A 93 -13.08 -6.36 12.63
C ILE A 93 -12.62 -7.35 13.72
N LYS A 94 -11.37 -7.83 13.65
CA LYS A 94 -10.81 -8.73 14.68
C LYS A 94 -10.84 -8.08 16.07
N LYS A 95 -10.50 -6.79 16.18
CA LYS A 95 -10.57 -6.04 17.43
C LYS A 95 -12.01 -6.00 18.00
N LYS A 96 -13.01 -5.71 17.15
CA LYS A 96 -14.42 -5.71 17.57
C LYS A 96 -14.89 -7.09 18.03
N ASN A 97 -14.53 -8.14 17.31
CA ASN A 97 -14.93 -9.50 17.67
C ASN A 97 -14.26 -9.95 18.98
N ASN A 98 -12.95 -9.70 19.18
CA ASN A 98 -12.29 -10.03 20.45
C ASN A 98 -12.93 -9.29 21.64
N GLN A 99 -13.31 -8.01 21.48
CA GLN A 99 -14.01 -7.25 22.52
C GLN A 99 -15.41 -7.81 22.85
N GLN A 100 -16.08 -8.49 21.91
CA GLN A 100 -17.38 -9.14 22.15
C GLN A 100 -17.25 -10.48 22.90
N TYR A 101 -16.11 -11.17 22.78
CA TYR A 101 -15.86 -12.44 23.48
C TYR A 101 -15.27 -12.26 24.89
N ASP A 102 -14.61 -11.13 25.18
CA ASP A 102 -14.06 -10.84 26.50
C ASP A 102 -15.10 -10.35 27.52
N ASN A 103 -16.38 -10.28 27.14
CA ASN A 103 -17.42 -9.73 28.03
C ASN A 103 -18.73 -10.54 28.10
N PRO A 104 -18.69 -11.77 28.64
CA PRO A 104 -19.89 -12.56 28.92
C PRO A 104 -20.69 -12.11 30.17
N TYR A 105 -20.35 -10.99 30.82
CA TYR A 105 -20.98 -10.59 32.10
C TYR A 105 -21.34 -9.10 32.25
N GLN A 106 -21.30 -8.26 31.21
CA GLN A 106 -21.72 -6.84 31.34
C GLN A 106 -23.22 -6.55 31.17
N ASP A 107 -24.08 -7.53 31.40
CA ASP A 107 -25.46 -7.24 31.82
C ASP A 107 -25.78 -8.06 33.07
N THR A 108 -25.08 -7.77 34.16
CA THR A 108 -25.58 -8.03 35.52
C THR A 108 -26.91 -7.30 35.71
N THR A 109 -28.00 -8.05 35.52
CA THR A 109 -29.27 -8.02 36.26
C THR A 109 -29.43 -6.84 37.22
N THR A 110 -30.23 -5.85 36.83
CA THR A 110 -30.81 -4.88 37.77
C THR A 110 -32.33 -4.89 37.60
N ASP A 111 -32.96 -5.98 38.06
CA ASP A 111 -34.22 -5.90 38.78
C ASP A 111 -34.42 -7.21 39.54
N GLY A 112 -34.38 -7.12 40.87
CA GLY A 112 -34.45 -8.26 41.76
C GLY A 112 -35.82 -8.91 41.70
N ILE A 113 -35.89 -10.12 41.15
CA ILE A 113 -37.05 -10.99 41.33
C ILE A 113 -36.69 -12.01 42.41
N PHE A 114 -37.20 -11.76 43.61
CA PHE A 114 -37.25 -12.73 44.70
C PHE A 114 -38.13 -13.90 44.26
N ILE A 115 -37.55 -15.09 44.10
CA ILE A 115 -38.34 -16.32 44.01
C ILE A 115 -38.49 -16.85 45.43
N ASP A 116 -39.66 -16.62 46.02
CA ASP A 116 -40.09 -17.29 47.24
C ASP A 116 -40.19 -18.79 46.97
N LYS A 117 -39.24 -19.57 47.50
CA LYS A 117 -39.40 -21.02 47.63
C LYS A 117 -39.67 -21.32 49.08
N LYS A 118 -40.95 -21.44 49.40
CA LYS A 118 -41.42 -22.12 50.60
C LYS A 118 -41.87 -23.54 50.22
N ASN A 119 -41.55 -24.48 51.11
CA ASN A 119 -41.77 -25.93 51.06
C ASN A 119 -43.12 -26.38 50.50
#